data_AF-A0A1E1LXF6-F1
#
_entry.id   AF-A0A1E1LXF6-F1
#
_cell.length_a   1.000
_cell.length_b   1.000
_cell.length_c   1.000
_cell.angle_alpha   90.00
_cell.angle_beta   90.00
_cell.angle_gamma   90.00
#
_symmetry.space_group_name_H-M   'P 1'
#
loop_
_entity.id
_entity.type
_entity.pdbx_description
1 polymer ?
#
loop_
_entity_poly.entity_id
_entity_poly.type
_entity_poly.pdbx_seq_one_letter_code
_entity_poly.pdbx_strand_id
1 'polypeptide(L)'
;MKIPLDFLALGLSFFTLLRPAIALGQTYSVTTDSSQSASLLKLAGDSQSGQILLSADEWWAVSSPPPSGEAGERSPPTSSVHEHVVRNPLGVTVSYKYQPVTSFVNYTLGPDKFFTGPTLLSSSSASTKTVIIAGTIGKSSLIDFLSASGKLDVSPIRGKWESFISQVIVSPLPGVDRALVIAGSDLRGSVYGLYDVSEGLGVSPWYWWADVPVRKVNGVWAKGGKKVQLAPSIQFRGIYINDEKPALTSWIQANYADGQYGAGFNHFFYARVFELLLRLRANYLWPAMWSSMFNADDTDNQPLADAFGIVMGSSHTGAAYHSNNASIDSYFEYGAERAKPYAANSLFTVGLRGLSDSPIPLPDSEAIAVLEAAVKAQQAVLAKVFTNNKGYYEQLGLTVPEHVTLLWTDDNWGNIRRLPIGNETSRSGGAGVYYHFDYVGGFKSYKWINTIQLSKTVEQMQLAYARQADRVWIANVGDLKALEIPIEHFMDLAYDTPKWGYDSALT
;
A
#
# COMPACT_ATOMS: atom_id res chain seq x y z
N MET A 1 19.41 12.54 -10.87
CA MET A 1 19.66 13.58 -9.84
C MET A 1 19.66 12.92 -8.47
N LYS A 2 20.13 13.63 -7.45
CA LYS A 2 20.75 13.00 -6.28
C LYS A 2 20.00 13.30 -4.97
N ILE A 3 19.81 12.29 -4.11
CA ILE A 3 19.31 12.40 -2.73
C ILE A 3 20.35 11.77 -1.76
N PRO A 4 20.62 12.34 -0.56
CA PRO A 4 21.44 11.69 0.47
C PRO A 4 20.88 10.33 0.93
N LEU A 5 21.75 9.36 1.25
CA LEU A 5 21.28 8.07 1.79
C LEU A 5 20.58 8.20 3.14
N ASP A 6 20.89 9.24 3.91
CA ASP A 6 20.29 9.51 5.23
C ASP A 6 18.76 9.71 5.15
N PHE A 7 18.17 9.90 3.97
CA PHE A 7 16.72 9.83 3.78
C PHE A 7 16.11 8.45 4.06
N LEU A 8 16.91 7.37 4.08
CA LEU A 8 16.49 6.01 4.44
C LEU A 8 16.85 5.61 5.87
N ALA A 9 17.52 6.47 6.65
CA ALA A 9 18.06 6.16 7.97
C ALA A 9 17.69 7.25 9.00
N LEU A 10 17.39 6.84 10.23
CA LEU A 10 16.71 7.70 11.19
C LEU A 10 17.53 7.84 12.49
N GLY A 11 17.68 9.06 12.97
CA GLY A 11 18.68 9.42 13.97
C GLY A 11 18.21 9.39 15.43
N LEU A 12 19.03 8.76 16.29
CA LEU A 12 19.18 8.97 17.74
C LEU A 12 18.05 8.51 18.70
N SER A 13 18.32 7.41 19.41
CA SER A 13 18.61 7.45 20.87
C SER A 13 19.26 6.12 21.34
N PHE A 14 19.63 6.04 22.63
CA PHE A 14 20.41 4.92 23.21
C PHE A 14 19.52 3.80 23.75
N PHE A 15 19.78 2.53 23.37
CA PHE A 15 19.88 1.37 24.27
C PHE A 15 20.47 0.16 23.51
N THR A 16 21.06 -0.80 24.23
CA THR A 16 21.81 -1.94 23.65
C THR A 16 21.17 -3.30 23.95
N LEU A 17 21.46 -4.27 23.06
CA LEU A 17 21.32 -5.72 23.24
C LEU A 17 19.91 -6.33 23.22
N LEU A 18 19.27 -6.28 22.04
CA LEU A 18 18.48 -7.40 21.51
C LEU A 18 19.00 -7.74 20.11
N ARG A 19 18.99 -9.03 19.74
CA ARG A 19 19.21 -9.44 18.34
C ARG A 19 17.97 -9.01 17.54
N PRO A 20 18.10 -8.51 16.30
CA PRO A 20 16.92 -8.24 15.51
C PRO A 20 16.17 -9.55 15.27
N ALA A 21 14.86 -9.53 15.51
CA ALA A 21 13.97 -10.32 14.66
C ALA A 21 14.21 -9.80 13.25
N ILE A 22 14.86 -10.62 12.42
CA ILE A 22 14.88 -10.39 10.98
C ILE A 22 13.44 -10.66 10.56
N ALA A 23 12.71 -9.64 10.07
CA ALA A 23 11.36 -9.83 9.51
C ALA A 23 11.38 -11.04 8.58
N LEU A 24 10.45 -11.97 8.82
CA LEU A 24 10.85 -13.37 8.99
C LEU A 24 11.60 -13.89 7.75
N GLY A 25 12.75 -14.52 7.96
CA GLY A 25 13.52 -15.21 6.92
C GLY A 25 13.79 -14.46 5.60
N GLN A 26 13.72 -13.13 5.54
CA GLN A 26 13.92 -12.38 4.29
C GLN A 26 15.39 -12.04 4.02
N THR A 27 15.81 -12.15 2.76
CA THR A 27 17.18 -11.84 2.33
C THR A 27 17.28 -10.42 1.77
N TYR A 28 17.58 -9.45 2.64
CA TYR A 28 17.76 -8.04 2.23
C TYR A 28 18.89 -7.85 1.24
N SER A 29 18.78 -6.84 0.37
CA SER A 29 19.82 -6.42 -0.60
C SER A 29 21.10 -5.90 0.05
N VAL A 30 21.05 -5.52 1.33
CA VAL A 30 22.16 -4.96 2.09
C VAL A 30 22.49 -5.77 3.34
N THR A 31 23.66 -5.51 3.91
CA THR A 31 24.10 -6.00 5.22
C THR A 31 24.78 -4.89 6.02
N THR A 32 24.67 -4.98 7.34
CA THR A 32 25.39 -4.16 8.31
C THR A 32 26.52 -4.93 9.02
N ASP A 33 26.71 -6.21 8.66
CA ASP A 33 27.80 -7.06 9.12
C ASP A 33 29.13 -6.65 8.44
N SER A 34 30.02 -6.07 9.24
CA SER A 34 31.34 -5.62 8.77
C SER A 34 32.32 -6.77 8.50
N SER A 35 32.05 -8.00 8.95
CA SER A 35 32.93 -9.15 8.67
C SER A 35 33.00 -9.50 7.18
N GLN A 36 31.95 -9.15 6.43
CA GLN A 36 31.85 -9.36 4.98
C GLN A 36 32.29 -8.13 4.16
N SER A 37 32.71 -7.04 4.83
CA SER A 37 32.88 -5.72 4.20
C SER A 37 33.96 -5.61 3.12
N ALA A 38 34.99 -6.47 3.16
CA ALA A 38 36.20 -6.30 2.34
C ALA A 38 35.98 -6.45 0.81
N SER A 39 34.95 -7.20 0.39
CA SER A 39 34.63 -7.43 -1.04
C SER A 39 33.39 -6.66 -1.52
N LEU A 40 32.54 -6.21 -0.61
CA LEU A 40 31.23 -5.64 -0.92
C LEU A 40 31.30 -4.15 -1.31
N LEU A 41 30.19 -3.61 -1.81
CA LEU A 41 30.06 -2.17 -2.06
C LEU A 41 29.57 -1.48 -0.79
N LYS A 42 30.46 -0.75 -0.11
CA LYS A 42 30.04 0.17 0.97
C LYS A 42 29.09 1.22 0.38
N LEU A 43 27.92 1.35 0.99
CA LEU A 43 26.91 2.35 0.64
C LEU A 43 27.08 3.59 1.53
N ALA A 44 27.18 3.40 2.85
CA ALA A 44 27.48 4.45 3.81
C ALA A 44 28.28 3.95 5.02
N GLY A 45 28.69 4.89 5.90
CA GLY A 45 29.38 4.66 7.17
C GLY A 45 30.42 5.76 7.45
N ASP A 46 31.29 5.55 8.44
CA ASP A 46 32.21 6.54 9.06
C ASP A 46 33.09 7.42 8.12
N SER A 47 33.18 7.05 6.83
CA SER A 47 34.03 7.69 5.81
C SER A 47 33.30 7.93 4.48
N GLN A 48 31.99 7.69 4.43
CA GLN A 48 31.21 7.72 3.18
C GLN A 48 29.75 8.06 3.47
N SER A 49 29.30 9.24 3.03
CA SER A 49 27.87 9.52 2.87
C SER A 49 27.44 9.00 1.50
N GLY A 50 26.58 7.99 1.52
CA GLY A 50 26.02 7.39 0.31
C GLY A 50 25.01 8.30 -0.36
N GLN A 51 24.69 7.98 -1.61
CA GLN A 51 23.77 8.77 -2.42
C GLN A 51 22.95 7.88 -3.34
N ILE A 52 21.66 8.19 -3.37
CA ILE A 52 20.65 7.61 -4.24
C ILE A 52 20.54 8.50 -5.48
N LEU A 53 20.61 7.90 -6.66
CA LEU A 53 20.38 8.55 -7.94
C LEU A 53 19.04 8.10 -8.52
N LEU A 54 18.16 9.06 -8.75
CA LEU A 54 16.82 8.89 -9.33
C LEU A 54 16.69 9.74 -10.60
N SER A 55 15.76 9.39 -11.49
CA SER A 55 15.49 10.15 -12.72
C SER A 55 14.38 11.19 -12.51
N ALA A 56 14.23 12.15 -13.43
CA ALA A 56 13.28 13.28 -13.28
C ALA A 56 11.85 12.93 -13.68
N ASP A 57 11.75 11.89 -14.50
CA ASP A 57 10.56 11.23 -14.99
C ASP A 57 10.11 10.11 -14.04
N GLU A 58 10.84 9.83 -12.95
CA GLU A 58 10.48 8.76 -12.02
C GLU A 58 9.21 9.12 -11.24
N TRP A 59 8.45 8.09 -10.86
CA TRP A 59 7.25 8.29 -10.06
C TRP A 59 7.55 9.05 -8.77
N TRP A 60 6.59 9.87 -8.36
CA TRP A 60 6.76 10.74 -7.22
C TRP A 60 7.20 10.02 -5.92
N ALA A 61 6.76 8.79 -5.60
CA ALA A 61 7.08 8.14 -4.30
C ALA A 61 8.39 7.39 -4.31
N VAL A 62 8.75 6.87 -5.48
CA VAL A 62 10.10 6.37 -5.71
C VAL A 62 11.08 7.55 -5.60
N SER A 63 10.67 8.74 -6.05
CA SER A 63 11.37 10.01 -5.80
C SER A 63 11.34 10.47 -4.34
N SER A 64 10.48 9.91 -3.49
CA SER A 64 10.10 10.50 -2.21
C SER A 64 9.91 9.51 -1.05
N PRO A 65 10.81 8.52 -0.84
CA PRO A 65 10.75 7.68 0.36
C PRO A 65 10.79 8.59 1.60
N PRO A 66 9.95 8.35 2.62
CA PRO A 66 9.77 9.27 3.74
C PRO A 66 10.95 9.21 4.72
N PRO A 67 11.62 10.35 5.00
CA PRO A 67 12.35 10.54 6.23
C PRO A 67 11.41 11.02 7.35
N SER A 68 11.85 10.89 8.59
CA SER A 68 11.17 11.49 9.74
C SER A 68 11.09 13.00 9.68
N GLY A 69 9.93 13.53 10.10
CA GLY A 69 9.91 14.76 10.89
C GLY A 69 10.04 16.06 10.10
N GLU A 70 9.27 16.22 9.04
CA GLU A 70 8.58 17.48 8.71
C GLU A 70 7.48 17.19 7.68
N ALA A 71 6.26 17.67 7.95
CA ALA A 71 5.12 17.41 7.07
C ALA A 71 5.23 18.28 5.80
N GLY A 72 5.37 17.63 4.65
CA GLY A 72 5.58 18.28 3.37
C GLY A 72 5.06 17.43 2.22
N GLU A 73 3.77 17.06 2.31
CA GLU A 73 2.81 16.85 1.20
C GLU A 73 3.30 16.05 -0.03
N ARG A 74 2.80 14.81 -0.24
CA ARG A 74 3.63 13.77 -0.90
C ARG A 74 2.86 12.62 -1.59
N SER A 75 2.84 12.44 -2.94
CA SER A 75 2.06 11.34 -3.59
C SER A 75 2.32 10.76 -5.07
N PRO A 76 2.25 9.43 -5.49
CA PRO A 76 2.52 8.88 -6.89
C PRO A 76 1.50 8.32 -7.99
N PRO A 77 1.39 7.01 -8.44
CA PRO A 77 1.18 6.66 -9.88
C PRO A 77 -0.25 6.19 -10.24
N THR A 78 -0.66 5.90 -11.48
CA THR A 78 0.07 5.78 -12.75
C THR A 78 -0.56 6.66 -13.84
N SER A 79 -1.25 7.73 -13.41
CA SER A 79 -1.74 8.78 -14.27
C SER A 79 -0.58 9.70 -14.64
N SER A 80 -0.17 9.70 -15.91
CA SER A 80 0.74 10.71 -16.46
C SER A 80 0.15 12.13 -16.47
N VAL A 81 -1.09 12.29 -15.98
CA VAL A 81 -1.84 13.55 -15.87
C VAL A 81 -1.60 14.23 -14.52
N HIS A 82 -1.19 13.48 -13.47
CA HIS A 82 -0.95 14.03 -12.13
C HIS A 82 0.50 14.40 -11.85
N GLU A 83 1.49 13.88 -12.59
CA GLU A 83 2.88 14.21 -12.27
C GLU A 83 3.35 15.52 -12.91
N HIS A 84 3.92 16.39 -12.08
CA HIS A 84 4.41 17.70 -12.48
C HIS A 84 5.88 17.89 -12.05
N VAL A 85 6.74 18.21 -13.00
CA VAL A 85 8.20 18.32 -12.77
C VAL A 85 8.61 19.79 -12.80
N VAL A 86 8.91 20.36 -11.64
CA VAL A 86 9.42 21.74 -11.54
C VAL A 86 10.94 21.70 -11.62
N ARG A 87 11.52 22.40 -12.61
CA ARG A 87 12.97 22.55 -12.76
C ARG A 87 13.38 23.95 -12.30
N ASN A 88 14.38 24.03 -11.42
CA ASN A 88 14.96 25.29 -10.99
C ASN A 88 16.51 25.19 -11.02
N PRO A 89 17.27 26.28 -10.80
CA PRO A 89 18.73 26.24 -10.85
C PRO A 89 19.40 25.34 -9.78
N LEU A 90 18.69 24.99 -8.69
CA LEU A 90 19.20 24.16 -7.60
C LEU A 90 19.00 22.66 -7.86
N GLY A 91 17.96 22.29 -8.62
CA GLY A 91 17.64 20.90 -8.91
C GLY A 91 16.29 20.72 -9.60
N VAL A 92 15.73 19.53 -9.44
CA VAL A 92 14.41 19.16 -9.95
C VAL A 92 13.54 18.69 -8.81
N THR A 93 12.38 19.32 -8.65
CA THR A 93 11.36 18.93 -7.69
C THR A 93 10.30 18.14 -8.42
N VAL A 94 10.05 16.91 -7.99
CA VAL A 94 8.96 16.07 -8.49
C VAL A 94 7.74 16.35 -7.62
N SER A 95 6.64 16.77 -8.22
CA SER A 95 5.38 17.08 -7.52
C SER A 95 4.23 16.27 -8.11
N TYR A 96 3.23 15.98 -7.29
CA TYR A 96 1.96 15.41 -7.76
C TYR A 96 0.85 16.43 -7.64
N LYS A 97 0.10 16.53 -8.72
CA LYS A 97 -0.88 17.56 -9.03
C LYS A 97 -2.27 16.93 -9.02
N TYR A 98 -3.15 17.49 -8.21
CA TYR A 98 -4.56 17.07 -8.13
C TYR A 98 -5.48 18.28 -8.06
N GLN A 99 -6.77 18.04 -8.18
CA GLN A 99 -7.80 19.03 -7.98
C GLN A 99 -8.70 18.53 -6.84
N PRO A 100 -8.84 19.27 -5.72
CA PRO A 100 -9.69 18.87 -4.62
C PRO A 100 -11.16 19.00 -5.01
N VAL A 101 -12.02 18.18 -4.42
CA VAL A 101 -13.47 18.31 -4.55
C VAL A 101 -13.94 19.58 -3.84
N THR A 102 -14.86 20.33 -4.45
CA THR A 102 -15.44 21.56 -3.86
C THR A 102 -16.91 21.42 -3.47
N SER A 103 -17.55 20.30 -3.79
CA SER A 103 -18.95 20.01 -3.42
C SER A 103 -19.20 18.51 -3.33
N PHE A 104 -19.84 18.08 -2.25
CA PHE A 104 -20.21 16.69 -2.00
C PHE A 104 -21.63 16.31 -2.49
N VAL A 105 -22.28 17.21 -3.24
CA VAL A 105 -23.64 17.02 -3.78
C VAL A 105 -23.63 17.01 -5.31
N ASN A 106 -22.93 17.98 -5.91
CA ASN A 106 -22.68 18.04 -7.34
C ASN A 106 -21.17 17.92 -7.52
N TYR A 107 -20.67 16.97 -8.32
CA TYR A 107 -19.23 16.81 -8.50
C TYR A 107 -18.60 18.02 -9.17
N THR A 108 -17.87 18.82 -8.39
CA THR A 108 -17.12 19.99 -8.84
C THR A 108 -15.71 19.97 -8.26
N LEU A 109 -14.76 20.51 -9.02
CA LEU A 109 -13.35 20.54 -8.69
C LEU A 109 -12.87 21.96 -8.41
N GLY A 110 -11.88 22.08 -7.53
CA GLY A 110 -11.16 23.31 -7.22
C GLY A 110 -9.99 23.57 -8.17
N PRO A 111 -9.21 24.63 -7.90
CA PRO A 111 -7.94 24.86 -8.60
C PRO A 111 -6.93 23.76 -8.29
N ASP A 112 -5.88 23.69 -9.11
CA ASP A 112 -4.79 22.74 -8.94
C ASP A 112 -4.07 22.91 -7.59
N LYS A 113 -3.97 21.82 -6.82
CA LYS A 113 -3.10 21.65 -5.64
C LYS A 113 -1.89 20.78 -5.98
N PHE A 114 -0.81 20.90 -5.18
CA PHE A 114 0.46 20.20 -5.44
C PHE A 114 1.10 19.63 -4.18
N PHE A 115 1.18 18.31 -4.14
CA PHE A 115 2.04 17.58 -3.23
C PHE A 115 3.51 17.69 -3.71
N THR A 116 4.42 18.18 -2.86
CA THR A 116 5.81 18.51 -3.19
C THR A 116 6.81 17.43 -2.71
N GLY A 117 7.39 16.69 -3.66
CA GLY A 117 8.50 15.77 -3.40
C GLY A 117 9.82 16.48 -3.08
N PRO A 118 10.94 15.75 -2.87
CA PRO A 118 12.21 16.37 -2.55
C PRO A 118 12.79 17.08 -3.77
N THR A 119 13.63 18.09 -3.52
CA THR A 119 14.43 18.68 -4.58
C THR A 119 15.61 17.75 -4.86
N LEU A 120 15.54 17.03 -5.98
CA LEU A 120 16.62 16.16 -6.46
C LEU A 120 17.78 17.03 -6.95
N LEU A 121 18.93 16.95 -6.31
CA LEU A 121 20.05 17.86 -6.57
C LEU A 121 20.70 17.57 -7.94
N SER A 122 21.05 18.64 -8.65
CA SER A 122 21.87 18.56 -9.87
C SER A 122 23.26 18.01 -9.56
N SER A 123 23.95 17.45 -10.57
CA SER A 123 25.20 16.71 -10.39
C SER A 123 26.45 17.57 -10.12
N SER A 124 26.28 18.81 -9.69
CA SER A 124 27.36 19.81 -9.51
C SER A 124 28.10 19.71 -8.18
N SER A 125 27.56 19.03 -7.16
CA SER A 125 28.26 18.81 -5.88
C SER A 125 29.26 17.65 -5.97
N ALA A 126 30.54 18.00 -6.18
CA ALA A 126 31.65 17.07 -6.45
C ALA A 126 32.09 16.18 -5.26
N SER A 127 31.40 16.20 -4.11
CA SER A 127 31.81 15.51 -2.88
C SER A 127 31.11 14.17 -2.61
N THR A 128 30.05 13.82 -3.35
CA THR A 128 29.19 12.66 -3.03
C THR A 128 29.21 11.59 -4.12
N LYS A 129 29.66 10.38 -3.75
CA LYS A 129 29.69 9.20 -4.63
C LYS A 129 28.29 8.59 -4.73
N THR A 130 27.76 8.52 -5.95
CA THR A 130 26.54 7.75 -6.23
C THR A 130 26.81 6.26 -6.00
N VAL A 131 25.98 5.63 -5.17
CA VAL A 131 26.13 4.22 -4.79
C VAL A 131 24.83 3.44 -4.81
N ILE A 132 23.68 4.11 -4.88
CA ILE A 132 22.40 3.50 -5.22
C ILE A 132 21.85 4.19 -6.47
N ILE A 133 21.29 3.43 -7.40
CA ILE A 133 20.45 3.91 -8.49
C ILE A 133 19.10 3.22 -8.34
N ALA A 134 17.99 3.95 -8.34
CA ALA A 134 16.66 3.35 -8.26
C ALA A 134 15.68 4.00 -9.25
N GLY A 135 14.69 3.22 -9.66
CA GLY A 135 13.63 3.68 -10.56
C GLY A 135 12.76 2.54 -11.07
N THR A 136 11.73 2.89 -11.83
CA THR A 136 10.71 1.97 -12.35
C THR A 136 10.92 1.69 -13.84
N ILE A 137 10.75 0.43 -14.27
CA ILE A 137 10.90 0.03 -15.68
C ILE A 137 9.85 0.73 -16.55
N GLY A 138 10.24 1.28 -17.70
CA GLY A 138 9.34 2.00 -18.61
C GLY A 138 8.93 3.40 -18.12
N LYS A 139 9.53 3.88 -17.02
CA LYS A 139 9.29 5.20 -16.42
C LYS A 139 10.60 5.93 -16.14
N SER A 140 11.58 5.23 -15.59
CA SER A 140 12.92 5.77 -15.33
C SER A 140 13.78 5.71 -16.58
N SER A 141 14.12 6.87 -17.14
CA SER A 141 15.17 6.97 -18.16
C SER A 141 16.52 6.40 -17.71
N LEU A 142 16.81 6.32 -16.40
CA LEU A 142 18.03 5.69 -15.88
C LEU A 142 17.95 4.16 -15.92
N ILE A 143 16.86 3.55 -15.46
CA ILE A 143 16.70 2.08 -15.47
C ILE A 143 16.55 1.57 -16.91
N ASP A 144 15.80 2.27 -17.75
CA ASP A 144 15.63 1.89 -19.15
C ASP A 144 16.95 2.01 -19.93
N PHE A 145 17.80 3.01 -19.65
CA PHE A 145 19.17 3.07 -20.19
C PHE A 145 20.04 1.89 -19.72
N LEU A 146 20.01 1.55 -18.43
CA LEU A 146 20.77 0.41 -17.89
C LEU A 146 20.30 -0.92 -18.48
N SER A 147 19.00 -1.05 -18.77
CA SER A 147 18.45 -2.23 -19.43
C SER A 147 18.79 -2.28 -20.92
N ALA A 148 18.61 -1.19 -21.66
CA ALA A 148 18.93 -1.11 -23.08
C ALA A 148 20.43 -1.27 -23.38
N SER A 149 21.30 -0.84 -22.46
CA SER A 149 22.76 -1.05 -22.56
C SER A 149 23.23 -2.46 -22.15
N GLY A 150 22.30 -3.38 -21.83
CA GLY A 150 22.61 -4.76 -21.44
C GLY A 150 23.25 -4.91 -20.05
N LYS A 151 23.36 -3.84 -19.27
CA LYS A 151 23.96 -3.87 -17.92
C LYS A 151 23.01 -4.42 -16.86
N LEU A 152 21.71 -4.25 -17.06
CA LEU A 152 20.66 -4.74 -16.16
C LEU A 152 19.63 -5.58 -16.94
N ASP A 153 19.66 -6.90 -16.73
CA ASP A 153 18.58 -7.78 -17.18
C ASP A 153 17.36 -7.65 -16.26
N VAL A 154 16.30 -7.03 -16.78
CA VAL A 154 15.00 -6.89 -16.10
C VAL A 154 13.94 -7.87 -16.61
N SER A 155 14.29 -8.78 -17.52
CA SER A 155 13.31 -9.73 -18.10
C SER A 155 12.56 -10.60 -17.08
N PRO A 156 13.11 -10.99 -15.90
CA PRO A 156 12.37 -11.79 -14.93
C PRO A 156 11.15 -11.08 -14.31
N ILE A 157 11.16 -9.75 -14.24
CA ILE A 157 10.13 -8.94 -13.57
C ILE A 157 9.31 -8.05 -14.52
N ARG A 158 9.69 -7.94 -15.80
CA ARG A 158 9.01 -7.04 -16.75
C ARG A 158 7.53 -7.41 -16.88
N GLY A 159 6.64 -6.46 -16.61
CA GLY A 159 5.19 -6.67 -16.65
C GLY A 159 4.62 -7.55 -15.53
N LYS A 160 5.41 -7.84 -14.48
CA LYS A 160 4.92 -8.49 -13.26
C LYS A 160 4.36 -7.46 -12.29
N TRP A 161 3.45 -7.91 -11.43
CA TRP A 161 2.91 -7.11 -10.33
C TRP A 161 3.97 -6.99 -9.23
N GLU A 162 4.26 -5.76 -8.79
CA GLU A 162 4.95 -5.41 -7.54
C GLU A 162 6.30 -6.11 -7.29
N SER A 163 6.98 -6.45 -8.38
CA SER A 163 8.24 -7.20 -8.39
C SER A 163 9.43 -6.25 -8.46
N PHE A 164 10.59 -6.66 -7.95
CA PHE A 164 11.81 -5.86 -8.08
C PHE A 164 13.07 -6.70 -8.24
N ILE A 165 14.10 -6.08 -8.81
CA ILE A 165 15.46 -6.62 -8.88
C ILE A 165 16.39 -5.68 -8.13
N SER A 166 17.34 -6.23 -7.39
CA SER A 166 18.49 -5.47 -6.90
C SER A 166 19.80 -6.18 -7.25
N GLN A 167 20.79 -5.41 -7.72
CA GLN A 167 22.08 -5.95 -8.16
C GLN A 167 23.17 -4.88 -8.08
N VAL A 168 24.36 -5.25 -7.62
CA VAL A 168 25.55 -4.38 -7.76
C VAL A 168 26.06 -4.45 -9.21
N ILE A 169 26.04 -3.31 -9.90
CA ILE A 169 26.54 -3.16 -11.28
C ILE A 169 27.86 -2.39 -11.25
N VAL A 170 28.84 -2.85 -12.04
CA VAL A 170 30.12 -2.16 -12.29
C VAL A 170 29.98 -1.21 -13.48
N SER A 171 30.54 -0.01 -13.35
CA SER A 171 30.46 1.07 -14.35
C SER A 171 29.05 1.31 -14.90
N PRO A 172 27.98 1.42 -14.05
CA PRO A 172 26.60 1.56 -14.53
C PRO A 172 26.43 2.79 -15.41
N LEU A 173 26.99 3.93 -14.99
CA LEU A 173 26.94 5.22 -15.66
C LEU A 173 28.34 5.83 -15.77
N PRO A 174 28.61 6.75 -16.72
CA PRO A 174 29.86 7.50 -16.75
C PRO A 174 30.13 8.20 -15.41
N GLY A 175 31.34 8.04 -14.87
CA GLY A 175 31.74 8.62 -13.58
C GLY A 175 31.21 7.89 -12.33
N VAL A 176 30.60 6.70 -12.46
CA VAL A 176 30.16 5.87 -11.34
C VAL A 176 30.85 4.51 -11.42
N ASP A 177 31.76 4.20 -10.48
CA ASP A 177 32.56 2.96 -10.50
C ASP A 177 31.72 1.70 -10.24
N ARG A 178 30.85 1.74 -9.23
CA ARG A 178 29.87 0.70 -8.88
C ARG A 178 28.65 1.34 -8.23
N ALA A 179 27.47 0.77 -8.46
CA ALA A 179 26.26 1.10 -7.69
C ALA A 179 25.40 -0.14 -7.46
N LEU A 180 24.69 -0.18 -6.33
CA LEU A 180 23.52 -1.03 -6.14
C LEU A 180 22.38 -0.44 -6.98
N VAL A 181 21.95 -1.16 -8.01
CA VAL A 181 20.83 -0.77 -8.85
C VAL A 181 19.58 -1.51 -8.38
N ILE A 182 18.49 -0.78 -8.18
CA ILE A 182 17.17 -1.27 -7.78
C ILE A 182 16.19 -0.91 -8.90
N ALA A 183 15.48 -1.91 -9.43
CA ALA A 183 14.52 -1.71 -10.51
C ALA A 183 13.20 -2.41 -10.17
N GLY A 184 12.11 -1.64 -10.08
CA GLY A 184 10.75 -2.17 -9.94
C GLY A 184 10.07 -2.43 -11.29
N SER A 185 9.21 -3.44 -11.33
CA SER A 185 8.32 -3.73 -12.46
C SER A 185 7.21 -2.69 -12.63
N ASP A 186 6.80 -2.11 -11.51
CA ASP A 186 5.91 -0.96 -11.35
C ASP A 186 6.39 -0.13 -10.15
N LEU A 187 5.64 0.92 -9.79
CA LEU A 187 5.96 1.75 -8.63
C LEU A 187 6.15 0.96 -7.35
N ARG A 188 5.18 0.11 -7.00
CA ARG A 188 5.15 -0.55 -5.69
C ARG A 188 6.33 -1.52 -5.61
N GLY A 189 6.67 -2.19 -6.71
CA GLY A 189 7.95 -2.90 -6.84
C GLY A 189 9.17 -2.01 -6.53
N SER A 190 9.28 -0.83 -7.12
CA SER A 190 10.39 0.11 -6.86
C SER A 190 10.44 0.60 -5.40
N VAL A 191 9.27 0.89 -4.81
CA VAL A 191 9.13 1.30 -3.40
C VAL A 191 9.51 0.15 -2.45
N TYR A 192 9.05 -1.07 -2.71
CA TYR A 192 9.42 -2.25 -1.93
C TYR A 192 10.91 -2.57 -2.04
N GLY A 193 11.54 -2.34 -3.20
CA GLY A 193 12.99 -2.44 -3.36
C GLY A 193 13.77 -1.40 -2.55
N LEU A 194 13.23 -0.19 -2.39
CA LEU A 194 13.81 0.84 -1.51
C LEU A 194 13.60 0.51 -0.01
N TYR A 195 12.43 -0.02 0.36
CA TYR A 195 12.18 -0.44 1.75
C TYR A 195 12.95 -1.72 2.13
N ASP A 196 13.21 -2.65 1.22
CA ASP A 196 14.13 -3.78 1.44
C ASP A 196 15.55 -3.32 1.81
N VAL A 197 16.00 -2.17 1.27
CA VAL A 197 17.22 -1.51 1.73
C VAL A 197 17.00 -0.88 3.11
N SER A 198 15.96 -0.07 3.32
CA SER A 198 15.68 0.62 4.60
C SER A 198 15.58 -0.36 5.78
N GLU A 199 14.91 -1.49 5.59
CA GLU A 199 14.76 -2.57 6.56
C GLU A 199 16.10 -3.29 6.81
N GLY A 200 16.85 -3.57 5.74
CA GLY A 200 18.21 -4.09 5.82
C GLY A 200 19.24 -3.14 6.48
N LEU A 201 18.95 -1.84 6.60
CA LEU A 201 19.70 -0.88 7.42
C LEU A 201 19.41 -1.06 8.92
N GLY A 202 18.29 -1.69 9.28
CA GLY A 202 17.77 -1.78 10.64
C GLY A 202 16.67 -0.77 10.96
N VAL A 203 15.97 -0.21 9.96
CA VAL A 203 14.76 0.61 10.16
C VAL A 203 13.54 -0.30 10.08
N SER A 204 12.99 -0.70 11.23
CA SER A 204 11.76 -1.49 11.31
C SER A 204 10.56 -0.75 10.66
N PRO A 205 9.59 -1.46 10.05
CA PRO A 205 8.28 -0.90 9.70
C PRO A 205 7.62 -0.13 10.86
N TRP A 206 7.84 -0.57 12.09
CA TRP A 206 7.24 -0.04 13.32
C TRP A 206 8.07 1.05 14.02
N TYR A 207 9.10 1.61 13.38
CA TYR A 207 10.00 2.61 14.00
C TYR A 207 9.26 3.82 14.63
N TRP A 208 8.13 4.20 14.03
CA TRP A 208 7.26 5.29 14.51
C TRP A 208 5.99 4.78 15.19
N TRP A 209 5.39 3.71 14.66
CA TRP A 209 4.13 3.17 15.18
C TRP A 209 4.26 2.40 16.50
N ALA A 210 5.46 1.91 16.84
CA ALA A 210 5.76 1.29 18.13
C ALA A 210 7.15 1.68 18.66
N ASP A 211 7.64 2.88 18.28
CA ASP A 211 8.89 3.48 18.75
C ASP A 211 10.14 2.58 18.62
N VAL A 212 10.15 1.66 17.65
CA VAL A 212 11.24 0.67 17.50
C VAL A 212 12.55 1.38 17.14
N PRO A 213 13.59 1.32 17.99
CA PRO A 213 14.77 2.16 17.85
C PRO A 213 15.64 1.73 16.66
N VAL A 214 15.98 2.68 15.79
CA VAL A 214 16.91 2.46 14.67
C VAL A 214 18.34 2.29 15.20
N ARG A 215 18.94 1.13 14.91
CA ARG A 215 20.29 0.80 15.36
C ARG A 215 21.35 1.61 14.60
N LYS A 216 22.28 2.24 15.33
CA LYS A 216 23.51 2.80 14.75
C LYS A 216 24.45 1.69 14.25
N VAL A 217 24.98 1.87 13.04
CA VAL A 217 25.90 0.94 12.38
C VAL A 217 27.07 1.70 11.74
N ASN A 218 28.29 1.16 11.86
CA ASN A 218 29.53 1.81 11.38
C ASN A 218 29.65 1.78 9.84
N GLY A 219 28.81 0.97 9.19
CA GLY A 219 28.69 0.94 7.75
C GLY A 219 27.54 0.05 7.27
N VAL A 220 27.28 0.21 5.97
CA VAL A 220 26.26 -0.52 5.22
C VAL A 220 26.91 -0.98 3.94
N TRP A 221 26.69 -2.24 3.56
CA TRP A 221 27.24 -2.81 2.33
C TRP A 221 26.14 -3.47 1.50
N ALA A 222 26.12 -3.21 0.19
CA ALA A 222 25.29 -3.98 -0.73
C ALA A 222 25.85 -5.40 -0.85
N LYS A 223 24.98 -6.41 -0.70
CA LYS A 223 25.37 -7.81 -0.91
C LYS A 223 25.71 -8.06 -2.38
N GLY A 224 26.60 -9.02 -2.62
CA GLY A 224 26.92 -9.45 -3.98
C GLY A 224 25.79 -10.26 -4.62
N GLY A 225 25.83 -10.36 -5.95
CA GLY A 225 24.84 -11.12 -6.73
C GLY A 225 23.65 -10.27 -7.21
N LYS A 226 22.60 -10.98 -7.68
CA LYS A 226 21.35 -10.43 -8.17
C LYS A 226 20.21 -10.99 -7.32
N LYS A 227 19.49 -10.13 -6.58
CA LYS A 227 18.19 -10.48 -5.99
C LYS A 227 17.11 -10.29 -7.05
N VAL A 228 16.21 -11.25 -7.15
CA VAL A 228 14.97 -11.15 -7.92
C VAL A 228 13.83 -11.39 -6.94
N GLN A 229 13.10 -10.35 -6.60
CA GLN A 229 11.86 -10.44 -5.85
C GLN A 229 10.71 -10.54 -6.85
N LEU A 230 10.04 -11.69 -6.86
CA LEU A 230 8.88 -11.93 -7.71
C LEU A 230 7.62 -11.29 -7.10
N ALA A 231 6.52 -11.38 -7.85
CA ALA A 231 5.21 -10.87 -7.43
C ALA A 231 4.77 -11.51 -6.11
N PRO A 232 4.11 -10.74 -5.23
CA PRO A 232 3.59 -11.27 -3.98
C PRO A 232 2.53 -12.35 -4.22
N SER A 233 2.39 -13.28 -3.28
CA SER A 233 1.41 -14.37 -3.35
C SER A 233 -0.03 -13.85 -3.44
N ILE A 234 -0.33 -12.74 -2.77
CA ILE A 234 -1.66 -12.12 -2.74
C ILE A 234 -1.62 -10.75 -3.43
N GLN A 235 -2.52 -10.49 -4.37
CA GLN A 235 -2.44 -9.29 -5.22
C GLN A 235 -2.74 -7.99 -4.46
N PHE A 236 -3.79 -7.96 -3.65
CA PHE A 236 -4.16 -6.84 -2.78
C PHE A 236 -4.09 -7.28 -1.31
N ARG A 237 -3.31 -6.56 -0.51
CA ARG A 237 -2.92 -6.94 0.86
C ARG A 237 -3.10 -5.72 1.74
N GLY A 238 -3.95 -5.82 2.77
CA GLY A 238 -4.39 -4.61 3.48
C GLY A 238 -4.95 -4.80 4.86
N ILE A 239 -5.25 -3.65 5.47
CA ILE A 239 -5.92 -3.54 6.76
C ILE A 239 -7.26 -2.81 6.59
N TYR A 240 -8.18 -3.08 7.50
CA TYR A 240 -9.37 -2.27 7.74
C TYR A 240 -9.23 -1.65 9.13
N ILE A 241 -9.11 -0.33 9.17
CA ILE A 241 -9.23 0.43 10.42
C ILE A 241 -10.72 0.53 10.71
N ASN A 242 -11.17 -0.12 11.78
CA ASN A 242 -12.56 -0.23 12.17
C ASN A 242 -12.63 -0.25 13.70
N ASP A 243 -13.83 -0.23 14.25
CA ASP A 243 -14.02 -0.33 15.70
C ASP A 243 -13.24 0.79 16.44
N GLU A 244 -12.93 1.90 15.76
CA GLU A 244 -11.87 2.87 16.07
C GLU A 244 -12.20 3.80 17.25
N LYS A 245 -13.28 3.49 17.98
CA LYS A 245 -13.81 4.26 19.10
C LYS A 245 -13.88 3.38 20.35
N PRO A 246 -13.36 3.85 21.50
CA PRO A 246 -12.84 5.20 21.74
C PRO A 246 -11.36 5.44 21.38
N ALA A 247 -10.51 4.41 21.31
CA ALA A 247 -9.07 4.61 21.50
C ALA A 247 -8.39 5.40 20.37
N LEU A 248 -8.45 4.91 19.11
CA LEU A 248 -7.84 5.61 17.97
C LEU A 248 -8.50 6.97 17.75
N THR A 249 -9.83 7.05 17.79
CA THR A 249 -10.57 8.32 17.66
C THR A 249 -10.10 9.37 18.66
N SER A 250 -9.98 9.02 19.95
CA SER A 250 -9.50 9.98 20.96
C SER A 250 -8.02 10.32 20.80
N TRP A 251 -7.19 9.38 20.35
CA TRP A 251 -5.79 9.66 20.04
C TRP A 251 -5.65 10.59 18.82
N ILE A 252 -6.49 10.44 17.79
CA ILE A 252 -6.55 11.36 16.64
C ILE A 252 -6.87 12.78 17.10
N GLN A 253 -7.92 12.96 17.90
CA GLN A 253 -8.32 14.28 18.44
C GLN A 253 -7.25 14.94 19.32
N ALA A 254 -6.34 14.15 19.91
CA ALA A 254 -5.23 14.66 20.71
C ALA A 254 -3.99 15.05 19.89
N ASN A 255 -3.85 14.57 18.65
CA ASN A 255 -2.62 14.71 17.84
C ASN A 255 -2.84 15.44 16.50
N TYR A 256 -4.08 15.53 16.01
CA TYR A 256 -4.44 16.15 14.74
C TYR A 256 -5.60 17.12 14.94
N ALA A 257 -5.63 18.19 14.14
CA ALA A 257 -6.76 19.12 14.14
C ALA A 257 -8.03 18.40 13.64
N ASP A 258 -9.16 18.63 14.34
CA ASP A 258 -10.47 18.13 13.93
C ASP A 258 -10.81 18.57 12.49
N GLY A 259 -11.43 17.66 11.75
CA GLY A 259 -11.98 17.92 10.42
C GLY A 259 -13.35 18.58 10.49
N GLN A 260 -13.93 18.89 9.33
CA GLN A 260 -15.26 19.53 9.25
C GLN A 260 -16.37 18.69 9.93
N TYR A 261 -16.24 17.37 9.95
CA TYR A 261 -17.29 16.43 10.36
C TYR A 261 -16.96 15.63 11.63
N GLY A 262 -15.78 15.81 12.23
CA GLY A 262 -15.37 15.04 13.42
C GLY A 262 -13.87 15.01 13.65
N ALA A 263 -13.39 13.94 14.27
CA ALA A 263 -11.98 13.73 14.57
C ALA A 263 -11.11 13.83 13.30
N GLY A 264 -9.91 14.40 13.44
CA GLY A 264 -8.95 14.67 12.36
C GLY A 264 -8.33 13.47 11.65
N PHE A 265 -9.14 12.57 11.08
CA PHE A 265 -8.73 11.49 10.17
C PHE A 265 -8.33 12.05 8.79
N ASN A 266 -7.33 12.94 8.81
CA ASN A 266 -6.86 13.74 7.69
C ASN A 266 -5.60 13.14 7.02
N HIS A 267 -5.12 13.79 5.96
CA HIS A 267 -4.03 13.25 5.15
C HIS A 267 -2.70 13.19 5.91
N PHE A 268 -2.50 13.96 6.99
CA PHE A 268 -1.32 13.87 7.86
C PHE A 268 -1.33 12.60 8.73
N PHE A 269 -2.50 12.15 9.17
CA PHE A 269 -2.65 10.84 9.82
C PHE A 269 -2.47 9.71 8.83
N TYR A 270 -3.21 9.75 7.72
CA TYR A 270 -3.19 8.66 6.75
C TYR A 270 -1.84 8.49 6.04
N ALA A 271 -1.03 9.55 5.89
CA ALA A 271 0.37 9.43 5.47
C ALA A 271 1.18 8.42 6.31
N ARG A 272 0.94 8.35 7.62
CA ARG A 272 1.60 7.37 8.52
C ARG A 272 1.10 5.96 8.32
N VAL A 273 -0.18 5.80 8.02
CA VAL A 273 -0.79 4.50 7.68
C VAL A 273 -0.24 4.01 6.35
N PHE A 274 -0.15 4.88 5.34
CA PHE A 274 0.39 4.56 4.02
C PHE A 274 1.88 4.19 4.07
N GLU A 275 2.69 4.94 4.85
CA GLU A 275 4.10 4.59 5.09
C GLU A 275 4.23 3.18 5.70
N LEU A 276 3.46 2.88 6.76
CA LEU A 276 3.48 1.58 7.41
C LEU A 276 3.08 0.45 6.46
N LEU A 277 1.99 0.62 5.72
CA LEU A 277 1.53 -0.37 4.75
C LEU A 277 2.62 -0.68 3.73
N LEU A 278 3.25 0.34 3.12
CA LEU A 278 4.29 0.09 2.12
C LEU A 278 5.57 -0.51 2.72
N ARG A 279 5.92 -0.19 3.97
CA ARG A 279 7.05 -0.82 4.70
C ARG A 279 6.77 -2.30 4.98
N LEU A 280 5.54 -2.65 5.37
CA LEU A 280 5.03 -4.02 5.49
C LEU A 280 4.75 -4.69 4.13
N ARG A 281 5.02 -4.00 3.01
CA ARG A 281 4.74 -4.43 1.63
C ARG A 281 3.28 -4.77 1.35
N ALA A 282 2.38 -4.18 2.12
CA ALA A 282 0.97 -4.07 1.85
C ALA A 282 0.70 -3.00 0.77
N ASN A 283 -0.50 -3.00 0.21
CA ASN A 283 -0.91 -2.05 -0.84
C ASN A 283 -2.40 -1.65 -0.75
N TYR A 284 -3.18 -2.14 0.22
CA TYR A 284 -4.63 -1.97 0.27
C TYR A 284 -5.09 -1.43 1.62
N LEU A 285 -6.11 -0.58 1.64
CA LEU A 285 -6.68 -0.01 2.86
C LEU A 285 -8.20 0.15 2.75
N TRP A 286 -8.90 -0.26 3.81
CA TRP A 286 -10.21 0.29 4.17
C TRP A 286 -10.01 1.29 5.32
N PRO A 287 -10.39 2.56 5.13
CA PRO A 287 -10.19 3.60 6.14
C PRO A 287 -11.21 3.49 7.28
N ALA A 288 -10.95 4.23 8.37
CA ALA A 288 -11.92 4.45 9.44
C ALA A 288 -13.25 4.99 8.88
N MET A 289 -14.37 4.60 9.51
CA MET A 289 -15.72 4.87 8.97
C MET A 289 -16.87 4.91 9.99
N TRP A 290 -16.66 4.60 11.28
CA TRP A 290 -17.72 4.64 12.30
C TRP A 290 -18.26 6.05 12.55
N SER A 291 -17.39 7.05 12.45
CA SER A 291 -17.72 8.47 12.65
C SER A 291 -16.79 9.38 11.84
N SER A 292 -16.34 8.87 10.70
CA SER A 292 -15.43 9.52 9.75
C SER A 292 -15.80 9.12 8.32
N MET A 293 -15.42 9.96 7.37
CA MET A 293 -15.72 9.82 5.94
C MET A 293 -14.47 10.20 5.17
N PHE A 294 -13.56 9.24 4.97
CA PHE A 294 -12.23 9.43 4.37
C PHE A 294 -12.13 10.44 3.21
N ASN A 295 -13.09 10.41 2.26
CA ASN A 295 -13.11 11.29 1.08
C ASN A 295 -13.71 12.69 1.31
N ALA A 296 -14.32 12.95 2.46
CA ALA A 296 -15.08 14.15 2.79
C ALA A 296 -14.54 14.92 4.00
N ASP A 297 -13.98 14.21 4.99
CA ASP A 297 -13.33 14.83 6.16
C ASP A 297 -12.09 15.65 5.76
N ASP A 298 -11.40 15.20 4.72
CA ASP A 298 -10.28 15.87 4.08
C ASP A 298 -10.28 15.52 2.57
N THR A 299 -10.31 16.53 1.71
CA THR A 299 -10.30 16.34 0.25
C THR A 299 -8.96 15.81 -0.28
N ASP A 300 -7.91 15.92 0.52
CA ASP A 300 -6.55 15.63 0.14
C ASP A 300 -6.17 14.17 0.49
N ASN A 301 -7.00 13.47 1.29
CA ASN A 301 -6.87 12.06 1.68
C ASN A 301 -6.80 11.09 0.47
N GLN A 302 -7.82 11.10 -0.40
CA GLN A 302 -7.88 10.18 -1.57
C GLN A 302 -6.81 10.49 -2.64
N PRO A 303 -6.52 11.77 -2.96
CA PRO A 303 -5.31 12.15 -3.67
C PRO A 303 -4.06 11.54 -3.03
N LEU A 304 -3.81 11.75 -1.73
CA LEU A 304 -2.64 11.20 -1.03
C LEU A 304 -2.65 9.66 -0.95
N ALA A 305 -3.76 8.97 -1.19
CA ALA A 305 -3.84 7.51 -1.12
C ALA A 305 -3.58 6.79 -2.44
N ASP A 306 -4.28 7.19 -3.52
CA ASP A 306 -3.90 6.83 -4.90
C ASP A 306 -2.41 7.02 -5.08
N ALA A 307 -2.03 8.17 -4.58
CA ALA A 307 -0.71 8.64 -4.56
C ALA A 307 -0.16 8.45 -3.10
N PHE A 308 -0.23 7.23 -2.57
CA PHE A 308 0.96 6.54 -2.02
C PHE A 308 1.23 5.25 -2.82
N GLY A 309 0.46 5.02 -3.89
CA GLY A 309 0.24 3.70 -4.44
C GLY A 309 -0.65 2.84 -3.54
N ILE A 310 -1.37 3.41 -2.56
CA ILE A 310 -2.32 2.65 -1.75
C ILE A 310 -3.63 2.53 -2.51
N VAL A 311 -3.97 1.30 -2.83
CA VAL A 311 -5.26 0.92 -3.37
C VAL A 311 -6.30 1.16 -2.28
N MET A 312 -7.26 2.04 -2.54
CA MET A 312 -8.35 2.32 -1.61
C MET A 312 -9.55 1.42 -1.90
N GLY A 313 -10.19 0.95 -0.84
CA GLY A 313 -11.50 0.32 -0.91
C GLY A 313 -12.41 0.82 0.21
N SER A 314 -13.61 0.25 0.28
CA SER A 314 -14.53 0.46 1.40
C SER A 314 -15.04 -0.88 1.91
N SER A 315 -15.41 -0.93 3.19
CA SER A 315 -16.19 -2.04 3.74
C SER A 315 -17.56 -2.16 3.04
N HIS A 316 -18.30 -3.22 3.39
CA HIS A 316 -19.61 -3.54 2.83
C HIS A 316 -20.60 -2.36 2.99
N THR A 317 -21.08 -1.80 1.89
CA THR A 317 -21.90 -0.59 1.90
C THR A 317 -23.35 -0.89 2.28
N GLY A 318 -23.85 -0.26 3.34
CA GLY A 318 -25.26 -0.32 3.75
C GLY A 318 -26.09 0.77 3.08
N ALA A 319 -27.20 0.44 2.42
CA ALA A 319 -28.09 1.45 1.83
C ALA A 319 -29.57 1.02 1.76
N ALA A 320 -30.48 1.98 1.93
CA ALA A 320 -31.94 1.78 1.84
C ALA A 320 -32.45 1.74 0.38
N TYR A 321 -31.82 0.93 -0.48
CA TYR A 321 -32.06 0.95 -1.92
C TYR A 321 -33.50 0.60 -2.34
N HIS A 322 -34.15 -0.30 -1.58
CA HIS A 322 -35.55 -0.69 -1.81
C HIS A 322 -36.56 0.46 -1.69
N SER A 323 -36.22 1.55 -0.98
CA SER A 323 -37.11 2.69 -0.70
C SER A 323 -36.57 4.04 -1.18
N ASN A 324 -35.32 4.11 -1.64
CA ASN A 324 -34.66 5.38 -2.03
C ASN A 324 -33.68 5.22 -3.21
N ASN A 325 -33.98 4.35 -4.18
CA ASN A 325 -33.09 4.03 -5.31
C ASN A 325 -32.58 5.27 -6.06
N ALA A 326 -33.45 6.21 -6.47
CA ALA A 326 -33.04 7.38 -7.28
C ALA A 326 -31.98 8.27 -6.61
N SER A 327 -32.05 8.45 -5.28
CA SER A 327 -31.04 9.20 -4.52
C SER A 327 -29.74 8.41 -4.38
N ILE A 328 -29.84 7.08 -4.26
CA ILE A 328 -28.69 6.18 -4.10
C ILE A 328 -27.97 5.98 -5.44
N ASP A 329 -28.68 5.94 -6.57
CA ASP A 329 -28.10 5.93 -7.92
C ASP A 329 -27.27 7.19 -8.17
N SER A 330 -27.82 8.35 -7.79
CA SER A 330 -27.11 9.64 -7.86
C SER A 330 -25.86 9.66 -6.95
N TYR A 331 -25.95 9.04 -5.77
CA TYR A 331 -24.81 8.88 -4.85
C TYR A 331 -23.73 7.93 -5.40
N PHE A 332 -24.12 6.82 -6.04
CA PHE A 332 -23.18 5.93 -6.73
C PHE A 332 -22.47 6.64 -7.88
N GLU A 333 -23.20 7.42 -8.69
CA GLU A 333 -22.62 8.19 -9.79
C GLU A 333 -21.60 9.21 -9.28
N TYR A 334 -21.98 10.03 -8.29
CA TYR A 334 -21.07 10.97 -7.63
C TYR A 334 -19.82 10.27 -7.06
N GLY A 335 -19.98 9.11 -6.41
CA GLY A 335 -18.87 8.34 -5.87
C GLY A 335 -17.90 7.82 -6.94
N ALA A 336 -18.44 7.33 -8.06
CA ALA A 336 -17.66 6.87 -9.21
C ALA A 336 -16.94 8.03 -9.93
N GLU A 337 -17.60 9.16 -10.13
CA GLU A 337 -16.99 10.37 -10.71
C GLU A 337 -15.84 10.88 -9.84
N ARG A 338 -16.04 10.97 -8.52
CA ARG A 338 -14.98 11.37 -7.57
C ARG A 338 -13.77 10.44 -7.60
N ALA A 339 -14.00 9.13 -7.68
CA ALA A 339 -12.93 8.13 -7.73
C ALA A 339 -12.24 8.05 -9.11
N LYS A 340 -12.79 8.67 -10.15
CA LYS A 340 -12.32 8.50 -11.54
C LYS A 340 -10.83 8.81 -11.78
N PRO A 341 -10.23 9.88 -11.21
CA PRO A 341 -8.80 10.14 -11.37
C PRO A 341 -7.91 9.07 -10.71
N TYR A 342 -8.44 8.40 -9.69
CA TYR A 342 -7.76 7.50 -8.75
C TYR A 342 -8.06 6.01 -9.01
N ALA A 343 -8.73 5.70 -10.12
CA ALA A 343 -9.27 4.37 -10.39
C ALA A 343 -8.20 3.29 -10.61
N ALA A 344 -6.95 3.68 -10.90
CA ALA A 344 -5.82 2.76 -10.96
C ALA A 344 -5.45 2.18 -9.58
N ASN A 345 -5.80 2.89 -8.51
CA ASN A 345 -5.60 2.51 -7.11
C ASN A 345 -6.93 2.55 -6.35
N SER A 346 -8.00 2.01 -6.95
CA SER A 346 -9.31 1.85 -6.30
C SER A 346 -9.89 0.47 -6.54
N LEU A 347 -10.42 -0.18 -5.50
CA LEU A 347 -11.34 -1.31 -5.62
C LEU A 347 -12.75 -0.87 -5.25
N PHE A 348 -13.68 -1.00 -6.20
CA PHE A 348 -15.07 -0.60 -6.02
C PHE A 348 -15.87 -1.73 -5.38
N THR A 349 -16.41 -1.47 -4.18
CA THR A 349 -17.32 -2.39 -3.51
C THR A 349 -18.66 -2.45 -4.25
N VAL A 350 -19.05 -3.66 -4.69
CA VAL A 350 -20.27 -3.94 -5.44
C VAL A 350 -21.19 -4.83 -4.59
N GLY A 351 -22.50 -4.65 -4.74
CA GLY A 351 -23.51 -5.18 -3.83
C GLY A 351 -23.92 -4.16 -2.77
N LEU A 352 -24.80 -4.60 -1.86
CA LEU A 352 -25.31 -3.80 -0.74
C LEU A 352 -25.63 -4.69 0.47
N ARG A 353 -25.56 -4.08 1.65
CA ARG A 353 -26.09 -4.57 2.94
C ARG A 353 -27.27 -3.67 3.38
N GLY A 354 -27.99 -4.06 4.43
CA GLY A 354 -28.85 -3.12 5.17
C GLY A 354 -28.01 -2.05 5.88
N LEU A 355 -28.67 -1.08 6.51
CA LEU A 355 -28.00 -0.02 7.27
C LEU A 355 -27.37 -0.57 8.56
N SER A 356 -26.32 0.08 9.05
CA SER A 356 -25.68 -0.19 10.36
C SER A 356 -25.39 -1.68 10.60
N ASP A 357 -24.63 -2.29 9.68
CA ASP A 357 -24.24 -3.70 9.67
C ASP A 357 -25.38 -4.74 9.76
N SER A 358 -26.63 -4.32 9.53
CA SER A 358 -27.79 -5.20 9.57
C SER A 358 -28.05 -5.86 8.21
N PRO A 359 -28.69 -7.05 8.17
CA PRO A 359 -29.27 -7.58 6.92
C PRO A 359 -30.24 -6.59 6.26
N ILE A 360 -30.50 -6.75 4.97
CA ILE A 360 -31.61 -6.05 4.31
C ILE A 360 -32.91 -6.51 5.01
N PRO A 361 -33.76 -5.60 5.54
CA PRO A 361 -34.91 -5.97 6.38
C PRO A 361 -36.12 -6.39 5.52
N LEU A 362 -35.92 -7.36 4.63
CA LEU A 362 -36.91 -7.89 3.69
C LEU A 362 -36.81 -9.43 3.67
N PRO A 363 -37.85 -10.16 3.25
CA PRO A 363 -37.77 -11.60 2.97
C PRO A 363 -36.68 -11.91 1.93
N ASP A 364 -36.02 -13.07 2.04
CA ASP A 364 -34.86 -13.44 1.21
C ASP A 364 -35.08 -13.21 -0.30
N SER A 365 -36.24 -13.59 -0.84
CA SER A 365 -36.58 -13.40 -2.26
C SER A 365 -36.65 -11.94 -2.69
N GLU A 366 -37.13 -11.05 -1.80
CA GLU A 366 -37.19 -9.61 -2.04
C GLU A 366 -35.82 -8.96 -1.84
N ALA A 367 -35.08 -9.38 -0.81
CA ALA A 367 -33.71 -8.93 -0.57
C ALA A 367 -32.77 -9.29 -1.74
N ILE A 368 -32.91 -10.47 -2.33
CA ILE A 368 -32.20 -10.90 -3.55
C ILE A 368 -32.53 -9.97 -4.72
N ALA A 369 -33.82 -9.70 -4.99
CA ALA A 369 -34.23 -8.82 -6.08
C ALA A 369 -33.72 -7.38 -5.91
N VAL A 370 -33.70 -6.86 -4.68
CA VAL A 370 -33.12 -5.55 -4.34
C VAL A 370 -31.60 -5.53 -4.57
N LEU A 371 -30.90 -6.61 -4.21
CA LEU A 371 -29.46 -6.75 -4.42
C LEU A 371 -29.11 -6.85 -5.92
N GLU A 372 -29.85 -7.66 -6.69
CA GLU A 372 -29.71 -7.73 -8.15
C GLU A 372 -29.88 -6.35 -8.81
N ALA A 373 -30.93 -5.62 -8.42
CA ALA A 373 -31.21 -4.28 -8.94
C ALA A 373 -30.11 -3.27 -8.59
N ALA A 374 -29.57 -3.31 -7.38
CA ALA A 374 -28.47 -2.45 -6.95
C ALA A 374 -27.16 -2.76 -7.68
N VAL A 375 -26.79 -4.05 -7.80
CA VAL A 375 -25.61 -4.51 -8.55
C VAL A 375 -25.69 -4.12 -10.03
N LYS A 376 -26.89 -4.16 -10.62
CA LYS A 376 -27.13 -3.70 -12.00
C LYS A 376 -26.97 -2.19 -12.14
N ALA A 377 -27.48 -1.39 -11.21
CA ALA A 377 -27.33 0.06 -11.21
C ALA A 377 -25.86 0.49 -11.03
N GLN A 378 -25.15 -0.12 -10.07
CA GLN A 378 -23.71 0.08 -9.85
C GLN A 378 -22.90 -0.22 -11.12
N GLN A 379 -23.17 -1.33 -11.81
CA GLN A 379 -22.51 -1.64 -13.09
C GLN A 379 -22.82 -0.61 -14.19
N ALA A 380 -24.06 -0.14 -14.30
CA ALA A 380 -24.43 0.89 -15.28
C ALA A 380 -23.72 2.22 -15.01
N VAL A 381 -23.62 2.63 -13.75
CA VAL A 381 -22.86 3.80 -13.30
C VAL A 381 -21.37 3.64 -13.63
N LEU A 382 -20.76 2.52 -13.27
CA LEU A 382 -19.34 2.27 -13.56
C LEU A 382 -19.08 2.28 -15.08
N ALA A 383 -19.91 1.62 -15.88
CA ALA A 383 -19.80 1.62 -17.34
C ALA A 383 -19.92 3.05 -17.92
N LYS A 384 -20.84 3.87 -17.42
CA LYS A 384 -21.03 5.27 -17.82
C LYS A 384 -19.79 6.12 -17.52
N VAL A 385 -19.30 6.07 -16.27
CA VAL A 385 -18.19 6.91 -15.79
C VAL A 385 -16.84 6.48 -16.37
N PHE A 386 -16.61 5.18 -16.54
CA PHE A 386 -15.33 4.58 -16.96
C PHE A 386 -15.28 4.14 -18.43
N THR A 387 -16.14 4.70 -19.29
CA THR A 387 -16.41 4.37 -20.71
C THR A 387 -15.23 4.07 -21.64
N ASN A 388 -13.98 4.41 -21.30
CA ASN A 388 -12.78 4.13 -22.09
C ASN A 388 -11.91 2.95 -21.56
N ASN A 389 -12.22 2.40 -20.39
CA ASN A 389 -11.53 1.22 -19.84
C ASN A 389 -12.32 -0.04 -20.21
N LYS A 390 -11.66 -1.00 -20.90
CA LYS A 390 -12.28 -2.25 -21.36
C LYS A 390 -12.54 -3.23 -20.21
N GLY A 391 -13.57 -2.97 -19.42
CA GLY A 391 -14.25 -3.96 -18.56
C GLY A 391 -15.45 -4.55 -19.31
N TYR A 392 -15.65 -5.88 -19.23
CA TYR A 392 -16.75 -6.59 -19.89
C TYR A 392 -17.98 -6.67 -18.96
N TYR A 393 -19.16 -6.28 -19.45
CA TYR A 393 -20.41 -6.23 -18.66
C TYR A 393 -21.61 -6.84 -19.43
N GLU A 394 -22.19 -7.93 -18.91
CA GLU A 394 -23.48 -8.60 -19.21
C GLU A 394 -23.49 -9.94 -18.39
N GLN A 395 -24.58 -10.64 -17.99
CA GLN A 395 -26.04 -10.43 -18.05
C GLN A 395 -26.74 -11.08 -16.81
N LEU A 396 -27.88 -10.49 -16.39
CA LEU A 396 -29.10 -11.05 -15.73
C LEU A 396 -29.05 -12.13 -14.60
N GLY A 397 -29.97 -11.97 -13.63
CA GLY A 397 -30.13 -12.78 -12.40
C GLY A 397 -29.14 -12.40 -11.29
N LEU A 398 -29.17 -13.06 -10.12
CA LEU A 398 -28.12 -12.97 -9.08
C LEU A 398 -26.83 -13.71 -9.52
N THR A 399 -26.39 -13.35 -10.71
CA THR A 399 -25.19 -13.79 -11.40
C THR A 399 -24.12 -12.76 -11.10
N VAL A 400 -23.26 -13.02 -10.11
CA VAL A 400 -22.16 -12.09 -9.79
C VAL A 400 -21.20 -12.06 -10.99
N PRO A 401 -20.99 -10.91 -11.66
CA PRO A 401 -20.22 -10.85 -12.91
C PRO A 401 -18.84 -11.48 -12.77
N GLU A 402 -18.38 -12.19 -13.80
CA GLU A 402 -17.14 -12.98 -13.76
C GLU A 402 -15.88 -12.21 -13.38
N HIS A 403 -15.87 -10.89 -13.57
CA HIS A 403 -14.76 -9.99 -13.23
C HIS A 403 -14.80 -9.47 -11.78
N VAL A 404 -15.91 -9.68 -11.05
CA VAL A 404 -16.05 -9.27 -9.64
C VAL A 404 -15.40 -10.31 -8.74
N THR A 405 -14.42 -9.86 -7.95
CA THR A 405 -13.76 -10.63 -6.90
C THR A 405 -14.76 -11.07 -5.84
N LEU A 406 -14.80 -12.36 -5.52
CA LEU A 406 -15.61 -12.87 -4.40
C LEU A 406 -14.81 -12.74 -3.10
N LEU A 407 -15.13 -11.75 -2.27
CA LEU A 407 -14.52 -11.56 -0.96
C LEU A 407 -15.26 -12.41 0.09
N TRP A 408 -14.66 -13.54 0.48
CA TRP A 408 -15.19 -14.37 1.56
C TRP A 408 -14.84 -13.80 2.92
N THR A 409 -15.68 -14.00 3.93
CA THR A 409 -15.39 -13.55 5.30
C THR A 409 -15.05 -14.73 6.20
N ASP A 410 -14.30 -14.45 7.26
CA ASP A 410 -14.37 -15.27 8.47
C ASP A 410 -15.71 -15.08 9.21
N ASP A 411 -15.83 -15.74 10.35
CA ASP A 411 -16.95 -15.66 11.28
C ASP A 411 -16.81 -14.52 12.30
N ASN A 412 -15.91 -13.57 12.04
CA ASN A 412 -15.43 -12.53 12.95
C ASN A 412 -14.68 -13.07 14.19
N TRP A 413 -14.17 -14.31 14.15
CA TRP A 413 -13.33 -14.93 15.18
C TRP A 413 -12.15 -15.71 14.57
N GLY A 414 -11.77 -15.37 13.34
CA GLY A 414 -10.68 -16.02 12.61
C GLY A 414 -11.00 -17.44 12.14
N ASN A 415 -12.26 -17.78 11.84
CA ASN A 415 -12.61 -19.03 11.11
C ASN A 415 -13.25 -18.67 9.76
N ILE A 416 -12.54 -18.90 8.65
CA ILE A 416 -13.02 -18.64 7.30
C ILE A 416 -14.29 -19.46 7.04
N ARG A 417 -15.41 -18.79 6.78
CA ARG A 417 -16.74 -19.44 6.66
C ARG A 417 -16.88 -20.26 5.38
N ARG A 418 -16.21 -19.81 4.32
CA ARG A 418 -16.24 -20.39 2.98
C ARG A 418 -14.99 -20.01 2.21
N LEU A 419 -14.55 -20.91 1.34
CA LEU A 419 -13.53 -20.69 0.33
C LEU A 419 -14.07 -21.19 -1.03
N PRO A 420 -13.43 -20.84 -2.15
CA PRO A 420 -13.86 -21.28 -3.48
C PRO A 420 -14.07 -22.80 -3.57
N ILE A 421 -15.18 -23.19 -4.21
CA ILE A 421 -15.54 -24.58 -4.52
C ILE A 421 -15.76 -24.78 -6.02
N GLY A 422 -15.52 -26.01 -6.50
CA GLY A 422 -15.80 -26.38 -7.89
C GLY A 422 -15.08 -25.49 -8.90
N ASN A 423 -15.86 -24.77 -9.71
CA ASN A 423 -15.37 -23.88 -10.76
C ASN A 423 -15.17 -22.41 -10.30
N GLU A 424 -15.48 -22.05 -9.05
CA GLU A 424 -15.31 -20.67 -8.56
C GLU A 424 -13.86 -20.17 -8.63
N THR A 425 -12.90 -21.09 -8.56
CA THR A 425 -11.46 -20.83 -8.76
C THR A 425 -11.09 -20.37 -10.16
N SER A 426 -11.94 -20.63 -11.17
CA SER A 426 -11.70 -20.24 -12.56
C SER A 426 -12.25 -18.86 -12.92
N ARG A 427 -12.89 -18.16 -11.97
CA ARG A 427 -13.48 -16.84 -12.19
C ARG A 427 -12.41 -15.79 -12.42
N SER A 428 -12.59 -14.91 -13.39
CA SER A 428 -11.57 -13.90 -13.74
C SER A 428 -11.30 -12.88 -12.62
N GLY A 429 -12.31 -12.50 -11.83
CA GLY A 429 -12.15 -11.70 -10.62
C GLY A 429 -11.38 -12.42 -9.50
N GLY A 430 -11.34 -13.76 -9.51
CA GLY A 430 -10.78 -14.57 -8.42
C GLY A 430 -11.58 -14.41 -7.12
N ALA A 431 -10.94 -14.74 -5.99
CA ALA A 431 -11.53 -14.64 -4.66
C ALA A 431 -10.53 -14.04 -3.65
N GLY A 432 -11.05 -13.64 -2.49
CA GLY A 432 -10.26 -13.08 -1.39
C GLY A 432 -10.82 -13.45 -0.03
N VAL A 433 -10.17 -12.95 1.03
CA VAL A 433 -10.56 -13.13 2.43
C VAL A 433 -10.58 -11.80 3.17
N TYR A 434 -11.68 -11.53 3.88
CA TYR A 434 -11.78 -10.57 4.96
C TYR A 434 -11.74 -11.31 6.31
N TYR A 435 -10.77 -10.95 7.15
CA TYR A 435 -10.43 -11.64 8.40
C TYR A 435 -10.46 -10.67 9.60
N HIS A 436 -10.65 -11.15 10.83
CA HIS A 436 -10.74 -10.27 12.01
C HIS A 436 -9.62 -10.48 13.04
N PHE A 437 -8.88 -9.42 13.35
CA PHE A 437 -8.03 -9.32 14.55
C PHE A 437 -8.65 -8.46 15.66
N ASP A 438 -9.72 -7.73 15.36
CA ASP A 438 -10.61 -7.01 16.29
C ASP A 438 -12.06 -7.24 15.87
N TYR A 439 -13.04 -7.14 16.78
CA TYR A 439 -14.46 -7.27 16.43
C TYR A 439 -15.42 -6.66 17.46
N VAL A 440 -16.43 -5.95 16.95
CA VAL A 440 -17.65 -5.56 17.67
C VAL A 440 -18.85 -6.36 17.20
N GLY A 441 -19.40 -7.20 18.08
CA GLY A 441 -20.68 -7.86 17.82
C GLY A 441 -21.03 -9.00 18.76
N GLY A 442 -21.66 -10.04 18.18
CA GLY A 442 -22.33 -11.12 18.91
C GLY A 442 -21.43 -11.94 19.83
N PHE A 443 -22.06 -12.59 20.82
CA PHE A 443 -21.42 -13.23 21.98
C PHE A 443 -20.67 -12.26 22.90
N LYS A 444 -19.55 -11.69 22.43
CA LYS A 444 -18.76 -10.68 23.16
C LYS A 444 -17.74 -10.01 22.24
N SER A 445 -17.72 -8.68 22.19
CA SER A 445 -16.67 -7.93 21.48
C SER A 445 -15.28 -8.19 22.06
N TYR A 446 -14.25 -8.22 21.21
CA TYR A 446 -12.85 -8.27 21.61
C TYR A 446 -12.09 -7.12 20.93
N LYS A 447 -11.68 -6.13 21.73
CA LYS A 447 -11.15 -4.83 21.25
C LYS A 447 -9.88 -4.30 21.94
N TRP A 448 -9.44 -4.99 22.98
CA TRP A 448 -8.64 -4.33 24.02
C TRP A 448 -7.12 -4.51 23.84
N ILE A 449 -6.72 -5.73 23.51
CA ILE A 449 -5.34 -6.17 23.35
C ILE A 449 -5.31 -7.30 22.31
N ASN A 450 -4.12 -7.64 21.82
CA ASN A 450 -3.93 -8.81 20.97
C ASN A 450 -4.41 -10.11 21.63
N THR A 451 -5.42 -10.76 21.04
CA THR A 451 -5.91 -12.10 21.40
C THR A 451 -5.68 -13.14 20.29
N ILE A 452 -4.84 -12.82 19.30
CA ILE A 452 -4.69 -13.58 18.06
C ILE A 452 -3.56 -14.61 18.19
N GLN A 453 -3.89 -15.86 17.89
CA GLN A 453 -2.92 -16.94 17.81
C GLN A 453 -2.35 -17.01 16.38
N LEU A 454 -1.07 -16.69 16.21
CA LEU A 454 -0.43 -16.66 14.88
C LEU A 454 -0.55 -18.00 14.14
N SER A 455 -0.46 -19.12 14.86
CA SER A 455 -0.65 -20.47 14.30
C SER A 455 -2.03 -20.70 13.69
N LYS A 456 -3.08 -20.09 14.26
CA LYS A 456 -4.44 -20.09 13.71
C LYS A 456 -4.52 -19.24 12.45
N THR A 457 -3.85 -18.09 12.43
CA THR A 457 -3.73 -17.26 11.21
C THR A 457 -3.00 -18.00 10.10
N VAL A 458 -1.88 -18.70 10.39
CA VAL A 458 -1.21 -19.56 9.39
C VAL A 458 -2.17 -20.60 8.83
N GLU A 459 -2.85 -21.36 9.70
CA GLU A 459 -3.74 -22.46 9.29
C GLU A 459 -4.84 -21.97 8.33
N GLN A 460 -5.54 -20.90 8.71
CA GLN A 460 -6.62 -20.32 7.91
C GLN A 460 -6.11 -19.69 6.60
N MET A 461 -5.01 -18.94 6.64
CA MET A 461 -4.47 -18.27 5.45
C MET A 461 -3.84 -19.26 4.45
N GLN A 462 -3.21 -20.34 4.94
CA GLN A 462 -2.74 -21.43 4.09
C GLN A 462 -3.91 -22.16 3.40
N LEU A 463 -5.03 -22.38 4.09
CA LEU A 463 -6.25 -22.91 3.48
C LEU A 463 -6.80 -21.96 2.40
N ALA A 464 -6.83 -20.65 2.67
CA ALA A 464 -7.28 -19.64 1.70
C ALA A 464 -6.45 -19.64 0.42
N TYR A 465 -5.12 -19.62 0.56
CA TYR A 465 -4.19 -19.67 -0.56
C TYR A 465 -4.28 -20.99 -1.34
N ALA A 466 -4.35 -22.14 -0.65
CA ALA A 466 -4.55 -23.45 -1.28
C ALA A 466 -5.89 -23.57 -2.04
N ARG A 467 -6.86 -22.69 -1.75
CA ARG A 467 -8.15 -22.56 -2.46
C ARG A 467 -8.21 -21.39 -3.45
N GLN A 468 -7.08 -20.78 -3.79
CA GLN A 468 -6.99 -19.68 -4.77
C GLN A 468 -7.88 -18.48 -4.39
N ALA A 469 -8.02 -18.20 -3.09
CA ALA A 469 -8.53 -16.93 -2.58
C ALA A 469 -7.37 -15.93 -2.46
N ASP A 470 -6.68 -15.68 -3.57
CA ASP A 470 -5.39 -14.96 -3.66
C ASP A 470 -5.48 -13.52 -4.21
N ARG A 471 -6.68 -13.04 -4.53
CA ARG A 471 -6.88 -11.70 -5.07
C ARG A 471 -6.76 -10.63 -3.99
N VAL A 472 -7.48 -10.76 -2.88
CA VAL A 472 -7.58 -9.73 -1.82
C VAL A 472 -7.50 -10.39 -0.45
N TRP A 473 -6.49 -10.08 0.37
CA TRP A 473 -6.51 -10.35 1.81
C TRP A 473 -6.56 -9.03 2.58
N ILE A 474 -7.54 -8.90 3.46
CA ILE A 474 -7.71 -7.73 4.32
C ILE A 474 -8.11 -8.15 5.74
N ALA A 475 -7.43 -7.61 6.75
CA ALA A 475 -7.73 -7.86 8.15
C ALA A 475 -8.37 -6.64 8.82
N ASN A 476 -9.46 -6.81 9.57
CA ASN A 476 -9.87 -5.81 10.57
C ASN A 476 -8.81 -5.76 11.68
N VAL A 477 -8.23 -4.58 11.90
CA VAL A 477 -7.16 -4.34 12.87
C VAL A 477 -7.58 -3.42 14.02
N GLY A 478 -8.88 -3.16 14.18
CA GLY A 478 -9.37 -2.28 15.24
C GLY A 478 -8.71 -0.89 15.19
N ASP A 479 -8.24 -0.45 16.36
CA ASP A 479 -7.45 0.76 16.57
C ASP A 479 -6.00 0.72 16.01
N LEU A 480 -5.64 -0.31 15.22
CA LEU A 480 -4.30 -0.66 14.70
C LEU A 480 -3.29 -1.09 15.78
N LYS A 481 -3.17 -0.31 16.86
CA LYS A 481 -2.41 -0.69 18.07
C LYS A 481 -3.35 -1.35 19.08
N ALA A 482 -2.97 -2.40 19.80
CA ALA A 482 -1.66 -3.05 19.87
C ALA A 482 -1.67 -4.42 19.15
N LEU A 483 -1.87 -4.40 17.82
CA LEU A 483 -1.92 -5.57 16.95
C LEU A 483 -0.71 -5.64 16.00
N GLU A 484 0.42 -5.03 16.36
CA GLU A 484 1.60 -4.92 15.50
C GLU A 484 2.10 -6.29 15.00
N ILE A 485 2.22 -7.27 15.91
CA ILE A 485 2.70 -8.62 15.60
C ILE A 485 1.77 -9.37 14.62
N PRO A 486 0.45 -9.54 14.88
CA PRO A 486 -0.42 -10.22 13.94
C PRO A 486 -0.59 -9.47 12.60
N ILE A 487 -0.47 -8.13 12.59
CA ILE A 487 -0.46 -7.35 11.35
C ILE A 487 0.79 -7.68 10.51
N GLU A 488 1.98 -7.62 11.09
CA GLU A 488 3.23 -7.93 10.37
C GLU A 488 3.24 -9.37 9.85
N HIS A 489 2.87 -10.33 10.71
CA HIS A 489 2.77 -11.75 10.35
C HIS A 489 1.75 -12.02 9.22
N PHE A 490 0.61 -11.35 9.23
CA PHE A 490 -0.39 -11.44 8.16
C PHE A 490 0.13 -10.87 6.83
N MET A 491 0.88 -9.76 6.87
CA MET A 491 1.46 -9.17 5.66
C MET A 491 2.60 -10.01 5.10
N ASP A 492 3.45 -10.59 5.94
CA ASP A 492 4.48 -11.54 5.53
C ASP A 492 3.84 -12.78 4.85
N LEU A 493 2.83 -13.38 5.50
CA LEU A 493 2.00 -14.47 4.95
C LEU A 493 1.40 -14.11 3.58
N ALA A 494 0.88 -12.89 3.43
CA ALA A 494 0.28 -12.41 2.19
C ALA A 494 1.31 -12.07 1.09
N TYR A 495 2.54 -11.75 1.48
CA TYR A 495 3.62 -11.43 0.55
C TYR A 495 4.26 -12.69 -0.06
N ASP A 496 4.50 -13.73 0.74
CA ASP A 496 5.15 -14.98 0.29
C ASP A 496 4.55 -16.21 1.01
N THR A 497 3.29 -16.55 0.72
CA THR A 497 2.56 -17.62 1.40
C THR A 497 3.26 -18.99 1.34
N PRO A 498 3.86 -19.44 0.22
CA PRO A 498 4.59 -20.72 0.17
C PRO A 498 5.79 -20.82 1.12
N LYS A 499 6.36 -19.69 1.54
CA LYS A 499 7.47 -19.62 2.49
C LYS A 499 7.01 -19.72 3.96
N TRP A 500 5.77 -19.35 4.26
CA TRP A 500 5.28 -19.15 5.62
C TRP A 500 4.41 -20.29 6.17
N GLY A 501 5.08 -21.34 6.63
CA GLY A 501 4.45 -22.46 7.35
C GLY A 501 4.20 -22.20 8.85
N TYR A 502 3.75 -23.23 9.58
CA TYR A 502 3.48 -23.16 11.03
C TYR A 502 4.68 -22.72 11.87
N ASP A 503 5.90 -23.02 11.43
CA ASP A 503 7.14 -22.64 12.11
C ASP A 503 7.28 -21.11 12.26
N SER A 504 6.61 -20.32 11.39
CA SER A 504 6.56 -18.85 11.46
C SER A 504 5.77 -18.31 12.65
N ALA A 505 4.94 -19.12 13.29
CA ALA A 505 4.16 -18.73 14.47
C ALA A 505 4.97 -18.84 15.79
N LEU A 506 6.23 -19.29 15.72
CA LEU A 506 7.11 -19.55 16.87
C LEU A 506 8.33 -18.61 16.94
N THR A 507 8.46 -17.69 15.98
CA THR A 507 9.64 -16.86 15.71
C THR A 507 9.27 -15.39 15.56
#